data_AF-B4JQ97-F1
#
_entry.id   AF-B4JQ97-F1
#
_cell.length_a   1.000
_cell.length_b   1.000
_cell.length_c   1.000
_cell.angle_alpha   90.00
_cell.angle_beta   90.00
_cell.angle_gamma   90.00
#
_symmetry.space_group_name_H-M   'P 1'
#
loop_
_entity.id
_entity.type
_entity.pdbx_description
1 polymer ?
#
loop_
_entity_poly.entity_id
_entity_poly.type
_entity_poly.pdbx_seq_one_letter_code
_entity_poly.pdbx_strand_id
1 'polypeptide(L)'
;MLPLARAFYSSVARISRNNRVALHTASTLRCKEATVVDNEAPAENSEESGSDASPPDGKDRTKVIPVETSMRYLKSAAYRTTYGEEFVWTQYRRNHKGMYAPRKTRKTCVRQGKISTGNPCPICRDEYLVLDYRNTDLLKQFISPYSGQVLSYSKTGLCQKSHLRLKVAVEQARDCGLLTYDVPFREYDYSEYYGKQEEPIQLKS
;
A
#
# COMPACT_ATOMS: atom_id res chain seq x y z
N MET A 1 21.13 21.36 47.89
CA MET A 1 20.23 22.46 48.30
C MET A 1 19.76 23.21 47.06
N LEU A 2 18.55 22.93 46.59
CA LEU A 2 17.70 23.92 45.90
C LEU A 2 17.19 24.90 46.98
N PRO A 3 16.62 26.10 46.70
CA PRO A 3 15.94 26.51 45.46
C PRO A 3 16.13 27.99 45.05
N LEU A 4 15.56 28.41 43.91
CA LEU A 4 14.85 29.69 43.79
C LEU A 4 13.98 29.66 42.53
N ALA A 5 12.68 29.64 42.76
CA ALA A 5 11.61 29.64 41.77
C ALA A 5 11.41 31.02 41.15
N ARG A 6 11.01 31.07 39.87
CA ARG A 6 10.00 32.03 39.38
C ARG A 6 9.13 31.36 38.33
N ALA A 7 7.84 31.48 38.57
CA ALA A 7 6.75 30.87 37.83
C ALA A 7 5.99 31.94 37.02
N PHE A 8 5.09 31.43 36.16
CA PHE A 8 3.98 32.11 35.46
C PHE A 8 4.42 32.98 34.26
N TYR A 9 3.91 32.79 33.05
CA TYR A 9 2.49 32.76 32.72
C TYR A 9 2.15 31.85 31.52
N SER A 10 1.00 31.21 31.67
CA SER A 10 0.22 30.53 30.65
C SER A 10 -0.36 31.53 29.64
N SER A 11 -0.33 31.17 28.36
CA SER A 11 -1.19 31.75 27.33
C SER A 11 -1.89 30.62 26.59
N VAL A 12 -2.93 30.07 27.22
CA VAL A 12 -3.91 29.20 26.57
C VAL A 12 -4.86 30.10 25.80
N ALA A 13 -4.71 30.17 24.49
CA ALA A 13 -5.67 30.84 23.62
C ALA A 13 -6.98 30.04 23.63
N ARG A 14 -8.02 30.65 24.21
CA ARG A 14 -9.41 30.17 24.18
C ARG A 14 -9.97 30.42 22.78
N ILE A 15 -10.05 29.38 21.94
CA ILE A 15 -10.88 29.44 20.73
C ILE A 15 -12.33 29.19 21.15
N SER A 16 -13.14 30.22 20.95
CA SER A 16 -14.58 30.28 21.19
C SER A 16 -15.32 29.19 20.41
N ARG A 17 -16.21 28.48 21.12
CA ARG A 17 -17.26 27.66 20.52
C ARG A 17 -18.48 28.56 20.31
N ASN A 18 -18.96 28.64 19.08
CA ASN A 18 -20.37 28.95 18.78
C ASN A 18 -20.70 28.24 17.44
N ASN A 19 -21.36 27.08 17.43
CA ASN A 19 -22.77 26.75 17.67
C ASN A 19 -23.59 26.73 16.36
N ARG A 20 -24.22 25.57 16.13
CA ARG A 20 -25.39 25.29 15.28
C ARG A 20 -25.29 25.50 13.76
N VAL A 21 -25.09 24.39 13.05
CA VAL A 21 -26.01 24.04 11.95
C VAL A 21 -26.46 22.60 12.15
N ALA A 22 -27.78 22.43 12.11
CA ALA A 22 -28.50 21.21 12.36
C ALA A 22 -28.37 20.21 11.19
N LEU A 23 -28.38 18.94 11.58
CA LEU A 23 -29.10 17.82 10.98
C LEU A 23 -29.59 18.02 9.54
N HIS A 24 -29.15 17.17 8.62
CA HIS A 24 -30.07 16.32 7.86
C HIS A 24 -29.41 14.99 7.51
N THR A 25 -29.85 13.98 8.26
CA THR A 25 -29.89 12.58 7.86
C THR A 25 -30.74 12.42 6.61
N ALA A 26 -30.19 11.84 5.54
CA ALA A 26 -30.94 10.99 4.61
C ALA A 26 -29.97 10.20 3.74
N SER A 27 -29.85 8.92 4.09
CA SER A 27 -29.40 7.84 3.22
C SER A 27 -30.28 7.80 1.97
N THR A 28 -29.65 7.82 0.79
CA THR A 28 -30.23 7.21 -0.41
C THR A 28 -29.26 6.14 -0.90
N LEU A 29 -29.35 4.97 -0.27
CA LEU A 29 -29.06 3.70 -0.92
C LEU A 29 -29.93 3.64 -2.20
N ARG A 30 -29.32 3.92 -3.35
CA ARG A 30 -29.90 3.50 -4.62
C ARG A 30 -29.26 2.16 -4.97
N CYS A 31 -29.82 1.10 -4.39
CA CYS A 31 -29.62 -0.25 -4.89
C CYS A 31 -30.16 -0.29 -6.31
N LYS A 32 -29.28 -0.42 -7.30
CA LYS A 32 -29.68 -0.74 -8.67
C LYS A 32 -29.55 -2.25 -8.79
N GLU A 33 -30.69 -2.89 -8.92
CA GLU A 33 -30.88 -4.32 -9.05
C GLU A 33 -30.08 -4.86 -10.24
N ALA A 34 -29.33 -5.93 -9.99
CA ALA A 34 -28.54 -6.62 -10.98
C ALA A 34 -29.44 -7.63 -11.71
N THR A 35 -29.74 -7.38 -12.97
CA THR A 35 -30.19 -8.43 -13.88
C THR A 35 -28.98 -9.23 -14.33
N VAL A 36 -28.88 -10.45 -13.85
CA VAL A 36 -27.98 -11.48 -14.37
C VAL A 36 -28.46 -11.84 -15.77
N VAL A 37 -27.61 -11.59 -16.77
CA VAL A 37 -27.71 -12.22 -18.09
C VAL A 37 -26.33 -12.80 -18.38
N ASP A 38 -26.23 -14.11 -18.20
CA ASP A 38 -25.13 -14.91 -18.71
C ASP A 38 -25.11 -14.79 -20.24
N ASN A 39 -23.97 -14.40 -20.81
CA ASN A 39 -23.64 -14.68 -22.22
C ASN A 39 -22.11 -14.63 -22.40
N GLU A 40 -21.52 -15.81 -22.49
CA GLU A 40 -20.21 -16.04 -23.08
C GLU A 40 -20.31 -15.88 -24.60
N ALA A 41 -19.54 -14.95 -25.19
CA ALA A 41 -18.83 -15.07 -26.48
C ALA A 41 -18.36 -13.69 -27.00
N PRO A 42 -17.30 -13.63 -27.83
CA PRO A 42 -16.39 -12.48 -27.95
C PRO A 42 -16.61 -11.65 -29.22
N ALA A 43 -16.58 -10.31 -29.08
CA ALA A 43 -16.45 -9.28 -30.13
C ALA A 43 -16.71 -7.93 -29.43
N GLU A 44 -16.22 -6.76 -29.77
CA GLU A 44 -15.37 -6.19 -30.81
C GLU A 44 -15.06 -4.76 -30.32
N ASN A 45 -14.07 -4.10 -30.90
CA ASN A 45 -13.73 -2.70 -30.65
C ASN A 45 -14.96 -1.79 -30.55
N SER A 46 -15.20 -1.21 -29.37
CA SER A 46 -16.03 -0.01 -29.26
C SER A 46 -15.12 1.21 -29.41
N GLU A 47 -15.06 1.71 -30.62
CA GLU A 47 -14.56 3.03 -30.97
C GLU A 47 -15.41 4.10 -30.26
N GLU A 48 -14.80 4.89 -29.39
CA GLU A 48 -15.36 6.17 -28.97
C GLU A 48 -14.73 7.29 -29.78
N SER A 49 -15.59 7.98 -30.53
CA SER A 49 -15.29 9.11 -31.39
C SER A 49 -15.07 10.41 -30.61
N GLY A 50 -13.93 11.05 -30.88
CA GLY A 50 -13.90 12.48 -31.21
C GLY A 50 -13.79 13.50 -30.08
N SER A 51 -12.56 13.81 -29.68
CA SER A 51 -12.15 15.20 -29.42
C SER A 51 -10.69 15.36 -29.84
N ASP A 52 -10.41 16.41 -30.60
CA ASP A 52 -9.09 16.89 -31.03
C ASP A 52 -8.05 16.75 -29.91
N ALA A 53 -7.28 15.66 -29.92
CA ALA A 53 -6.41 15.29 -28.82
C ALA A 53 -4.99 15.13 -29.35
N SER A 54 -4.12 16.07 -28.93
CA SER A 54 -2.67 15.84 -28.93
C SER A 54 -2.37 14.43 -28.37
N PRO A 55 -1.38 13.71 -28.92
CA PRO A 55 -1.04 12.36 -28.46
C PRO A 55 -0.94 12.30 -26.93
N PRO A 56 -1.51 11.27 -26.27
CA PRO A 56 -1.48 11.18 -24.82
C PRO A 56 -0.04 11.25 -24.31
N ASP A 57 0.22 12.22 -23.45
CA ASP A 57 1.52 12.43 -22.82
C ASP A 57 1.93 11.17 -22.03
N GLY A 58 2.87 10.37 -22.56
CA GLY A 58 3.28 9.11 -21.90
C GLY A 58 3.90 9.27 -20.50
N LYS A 59 4.14 10.51 -20.06
CA LYS A 59 4.63 10.86 -18.72
C LYS A 59 3.53 11.29 -17.76
N ASP A 60 2.31 11.46 -18.22
CA ASP A 60 1.18 11.85 -17.38
C ASP A 60 0.77 10.67 -16.46
N ARG A 61 0.43 11.01 -15.22
CA ARG A 61 0.03 10.12 -14.11
C ARG A 61 -1.07 10.74 -13.27
N THR A 62 -1.82 11.66 -13.85
CA THR A 62 -2.95 12.33 -13.19
C THR A 62 -4.18 11.42 -13.11
N LYS A 63 -4.32 10.49 -14.08
CA LYS A 63 -5.42 9.53 -14.12
C LYS A 63 -5.27 8.48 -13.02
N VAL A 64 -6.33 8.29 -12.24
CA VAL A 64 -6.40 7.24 -11.21
C VAL A 64 -6.88 5.96 -11.87
N ILE A 65 -6.05 4.93 -11.87
CA ILE A 65 -6.36 3.63 -12.46
C ILE A 65 -7.01 2.75 -11.38
N PRO A 66 -8.19 2.14 -11.65
CA PRO A 66 -8.83 1.25 -10.71
C PRO A 66 -8.06 -0.07 -10.59
N VAL A 67 -8.16 -0.70 -9.43
CA VAL A 67 -7.36 -1.89 -9.07
C VAL A 67 -7.72 -3.08 -9.94
N GLU A 68 -8.98 -3.19 -10.33
CA GLU A 68 -9.52 -4.23 -11.18
C GLU A 68 -8.84 -4.23 -12.55
N THR A 69 -8.55 -3.03 -13.09
CA THR A 69 -7.79 -2.87 -14.33
C THR A 69 -6.34 -3.33 -14.15
N SER A 70 -5.71 -3.04 -13.00
CA SER A 70 -4.37 -3.52 -12.68
C SER A 70 -4.30 -5.04 -12.60
N MET A 71 -5.28 -5.67 -11.95
CA MET A 71 -5.39 -7.13 -11.86
C MET A 71 -5.62 -7.77 -13.23
N ARG A 72 -6.47 -7.16 -14.08
CA ARG A 72 -6.68 -7.60 -15.46
C ARG A 72 -5.40 -7.48 -16.28
N TYR A 73 -4.64 -6.39 -16.10
CA TYR A 73 -3.38 -6.17 -16.79
C TYR A 73 -2.34 -7.26 -16.47
N LEU A 74 -2.19 -7.66 -15.21
CA LEU A 74 -1.26 -8.74 -14.83
C LEU A 74 -1.56 -10.08 -15.51
N LYS A 75 -2.84 -10.36 -15.79
CA LYS A 75 -3.29 -11.56 -16.49
C LYS A 75 -3.23 -11.42 -18.02
N SER A 76 -2.96 -10.23 -18.53
CA SER A 76 -2.99 -9.95 -19.96
C SER A 76 -1.75 -10.50 -20.68
N ALA A 77 -1.90 -10.77 -21.99
CA ALA A 77 -0.78 -11.14 -22.84
C ALA A 77 0.29 -10.05 -22.90
N ALA A 78 -0.10 -8.77 -22.86
CA ALA A 78 0.80 -7.63 -22.89
C ALA A 78 1.81 -7.66 -21.72
N TYR A 79 1.33 -7.91 -20.50
CA TYR A 79 2.19 -8.03 -19.32
C TYR A 79 3.22 -9.16 -19.50
N ARG A 80 2.76 -10.34 -19.93
CA ARG A 80 3.63 -11.50 -20.19
C ARG A 80 4.67 -11.22 -21.27
N THR A 81 4.32 -10.51 -22.34
CA THR A 81 5.29 -10.11 -23.37
C THR A 81 6.33 -9.13 -22.83
N THR A 82 5.94 -8.19 -21.95
CA THR A 82 6.87 -7.18 -21.41
C THR A 82 7.79 -7.69 -20.30
N TYR A 83 7.27 -8.48 -19.36
CA TYR A 83 7.98 -8.91 -18.14
C TYR A 83 8.33 -10.40 -18.14
N GLY A 84 7.65 -11.23 -18.94
CA GLY A 84 7.86 -12.67 -18.96
C GLY A 84 7.41 -13.35 -17.67
N GLU A 85 8.22 -14.29 -17.21
CA GLU A 85 8.04 -15.02 -15.94
C GLU A 85 8.85 -14.40 -14.79
N GLU A 86 9.64 -13.36 -15.08
CA GLU A 86 10.47 -12.68 -14.08
C GLU A 86 9.67 -11.65 -13.27
N PHE A 87 10.21 -11.25 -12.12
CA PHE A 87 9.65 -10.15 -11.35
C PHE A 87 9.76 -8.82 -12.09
N VAL A 88 8.77 -7.94 -11.89
CA VAL A 88 8.68 -6.60 -12.52
C VAL A 88 9.96 -5.78 -12.40
N TRP A 89 10.69 -5.92 -11.30
CA TRP A 89 11.87 -5.10 -10.99
C TRP A 89 13.19 -5.72 -11.46
N THR A 90 13.21 -6.94 -12.02
CA THR A 90 14.45 -7.64 -12.44
C THR A 90 15.18 -6.91 -13.56
N GLN A 91 14.44 -6.49 -14.59
CA GLN A 91 15.00 -5.75 -15.74
C GLN A 91 15.41 -4.31 -15.40
N TYR A 92 15.17 -3.84 -14.17
CA TYR A 92 15.37 -2.46 -13.80
C TYR A 92 16.77 -2.20 -13.24
N ARG A 93 17.51 -1.28 -13.87
CA ARG A 93 18.79 -0.79 -13.36
C ARG A 93 18.75 0.72 -13.14
N ARG A 94 19.21 1.15 -11.96
CA ARG A 94 19.26 2.57 -11.58
C ARG A 94 20.62 3.18 -11.88
N ASN A 95 20.59 4.30 -12.59
CA ASN A 95 21.77 5.13 -12.85
C ASN A 95 22.21 5.82 -11.55
N HIS A 96 23.46 5.61 -11.15
CA HIS A 96 24.10 6.26 -10.01
C HIS A 96 25.59 6.41 -10.30
N LYS A 97 26.28 7.28 -9.55
CA LYS A 97 27.70 7.55 -9.73
C LYS A 97 28.55 6.56 -8.94
N GLY A 98 29.61 6.03 -9.56
CA GLY A 98 30.59 5.17 -8.92
C GLY A 98 30.18 3.70 -8.84
N MET A 99 31.00 2.91 -8.15
CA MET A 99 30.81 1.47 -8.01
C MET A 99 29.69 1.09 -7.03
N TYR A 100 29.48 1.92 -6.00
CA TYR A 100 28.51 1.65 -4.94
C TYR A 100 27.28 2.55 -5.06
N ALA A 101 26.11 1.93 -5.08
CA ALA A 101 24.85 2.65 -5.06
C ALA A 101 24.66 3.44 -3.75
N PRO A 102 24.00 4.61 -3.81
CA PRO A 102 23.62 5.32 -2.59
C PRO A 102 22.70 4.45 -1.74
N ARG A 103 22.89 4.49 -0.41
CA ARG A 103 22.11 3.68 0.56
C ARG A 103 20.61 3.88 0.46
N LYS A 104 20.16 5.08 0.06
CA LYS A 104 18.75 5.43 -0.10
C LYS A 104 18.46 5.80 -1.54
N THR A 105 17.33 5.33 -2.07
CA THR A 105 16.86 5.76 -3.40
C THR A 105 16.24 7.15 -3.33
N ARG A 106 15.88 7.74 -4.49
CA ARG A 106 15.17 9.03 -4.56
C ARG A 106 13.83 8.99 -3.81
N LYS A 107 13.40 10.14 -3.29
CA LYS A 107 12.11 10.30 -2.59
C LYS A 107 10.91 9.91 -3.46
N THR A 108 10.80 10.49 -4.66
CA THR A 108 9.69 10.27 -5.60
C THR A 108 10.17 10.25 -7.05
N CYS A 109 9.47 9.52 -7.93
CA CYS A 109 9.64 9.60 -9.38
C CYS A 109 8.64 10.56 -10.05
N VAL A 110 7.45 10.68 -9.47
CA VAL A 110 6.33 11.48 -9.98
C VAL A 110 6.20 12.74 -9.12
N ARG A 111 6.08 13.89 -9.78
CA ARG A 111 5.85 15.21 -9.17
C ARG A 111 4.71 15.89 -9.91
N GLN A 112 3.74 16.46 -9.19
CA GLN A 112 2.59 17.15 -9.80
C GLN A 112 1.89 16.33 -10.89
N GLY A 113 1.66 15.03 -10.66
CA GLY A 113 1.01 14.16 -11.64
C GLY A 113 1.85 13.79 -12.86
N LYS A 114 3.09 14.28 -13.01
CA LYS A 114 3.96 13.95 -14.16
C LYS A 114 5.25 13.26 -13.73
N ILE A 115 5.76 12.35 -14.55
CA ILE A 115 7.07 11.73 -14.33
C ILE A 115 8.16 12.79 -14.53
N SER A 116 8.82 13.17 -13.43
CA SER A 116 9.88 14.17 -13.46
C SER A 116 11.26 13.58 -13.75
N THR A 117 11.40 12.25 -13.70
CA THR A 117 12.70 11.59 -13.86
C THR A 117 12.83 10.87 -15.20
N GLY A 118 14.00 10.94 -15.84
CA GLY A 118 14.26 10.23 -17.10
C GLY A 118 14.19 8.70 -16.98
N ASN A 119 14.75 8.12 -15.91
CA ASN A 119 14.67 6.69 -15.61
C ASN A 119 13.78 6.47 -14.36
N PRO A 120 12.44 6.35 -14.48
CA PRO A 120 11.50 6.15 -13.37
C PRO A 120 11.68 4.79 -12.66
N CYS A 121 10.94 4.54 -11.57
CA CYS A 121 10.98 3.23 -10.89
C CYS A 121 10.15 2.18 -11.65
N PRO A 122 10.32 0.86 -11.43
CA PRO A 122 9.51 -0.17 -12.11
C PRO A 122 8.00 0.06 -11.98
N ILE A 123 7.52 0.40 -10.79
CA ILE A 123 6.11 0.74 -10.53
C ILE A 123 5.70 2.10 -11.09
N CYS A 124 6.66 3.02 -11.27
CA CYS A 124 6.37 4.39 -11.69
C CYS A 124 6.47 4.56 -13.21
N ARG A 125 7.08 3.60 -13.92
CA ARG A 125 7.26 3.62 -15.37
C ARG A 125 6.00 3.13 -16.07
N ASP A 126 5.32 2.18 -15.45
CA ASP A 126 4.10 1.54 -15.92
C ASP A 126 2.93 2.07 -15.10
N GLU A 127 1.85 2.45 -15.76
CA GLU A 127 0.69 3.06 -15.09
C GLU A 127 -0.25 1.99 -14.53
N TYR A 128 -0.30 0.83 -15.18
CA TYR A 128 -1.21 -0.26 -14.82
C TYR A 128 -0.73 -1.07 -13.62
N LEU A 129 0.50 -0.84 -13.14
CA LEU A 129 1.04 -1.45 -11.93
C LEU A 129 0.65 -0.62 -10.70
N VAL A 130 -0.55 -0.88 -10.18
CA VAL A 130 -1.09 -0.19 -9.01
C VAL A 130 -0.82 -1.02 -7.75
N LEU A 131 -0.19 -0.40 -6.76
CA LEU A 131 0.10 -1.02 -5.47
C LEU A 131 -1.11 -0.90 -4.54
N ASP A 132 -1.90 -1.97 -4.47
CA ASP A 132 -3.04 -2.10 -3.56
C ASP A 132 -3.05 -3.46 -2.86
N TYR A 133 -3.65 -3.51 -1.68
CA TYR A 133 -3.73 -4.72 -0.85
C TYR A 133 -4.49 -5.87 -1.51
N ARG A 134 -5.44 -5.55 -2.40
CA ARG A 134 -6.24 -6.52 -3.16
C ARG A 134 -5.42 -7.25 -4.24
N ASN A 135 -4.35 -6.63 -4.72
CA ASN A 135 -3.53 -7.16 -5.80
C ASN A 135 -2.39 -8.02 -5.25
N THR A 136 -2.73 -9.22 -4.76
CA THR A 136 -1.77 -10.12 -4.12
C THR A 136 -0.70 -10.62 -5.09
N ASP A 137 -1.04 -10.83 -6.37
CA ASP A 137 -0.12 -11.29 -7.41
C ASP A 137 1.03 -10.31 -7.63
N LEU A 138 0.75 -9.01 -7.62
CA LEU A 138 1.80 -7.98 -7.69
C LEU A 138 2.60 -7.90 -6.40
N LEU A 139 1.94 -7.89 -5.23
CA LEU A 139 2.60 -7.73 -3.93
C LEU A 139 3.58 -8.86 -3.64
N LYS A 140 3.23 -10.11 -3.99
CA LYS A 140 4.09 -11.29 -3.82
C LYS A 140 5.46 -11.13 -4.48
N GLN A 141 5.54 -10.44 -5.63
CA GLN A 141 6.80 -10.19 -6.35
C GLN A 141 7.80 -9.31 -5.57
N PHE A 142 7.30 -8.53 -4.60
CA PHE A 142 8.11 -7.66 -3.75
C PHE A 142 8.36 -8.23 -2.36
N ILE A 143 7.92 -9.46 -2.10
CA ILE A 143 8.11 -10.17 -0.82
C ILE A 143 9.15 -11.29 -1.05
N SER A 144 10.03 -11.49 -0.07
CA SER A 144 10.95 -12.64 -0.08
C SER A 144 10.14 -13.93 0.11
N PRO A 145 10.26 -14.93 -0.78
CA PRO A 145 9.51 -16.18 -0.66
C PRO A 145 9.90 -16.98 0.59
N TYR A 146 11.16 -16.86 1.04
CA TYR A 146 11.66 -17.60 2.21
C TYR A 146 11.47 -16.84 3.51
N SER A 147 11.66 -15.53 3.51
CA SER A 147 11.65 -14.72 4.74
C SER A 147 10.28 -14.13 5.06
N GLY A 148 9.36 -14.08 4.07
CA GLY A 148 8.09 -13.36 4.19
C GLY A 148 8.22 -11.84 4.35
N GLN A 149 9.44 -11.29 4.31
CA GLN A 149 9.72 -9.87 4.49
C GLN A 149 9.69 -9.11 3.16
N VAL A 150 9.26 -7.84 3.22
CA VAL A 150 9.23 -6.95 2.06
C VAL A 150 10.67 -6.60 1.65
N LEU A 151 10.97 -6.75 0.36
CA LEU A 151 12.28 -6.44 -0.18
C LEU A 151 12.57 -4.93 -0.10
N SER A 152 13.78 -4.60 0.35
CA SER A 152 14.26 -3.22 0.40
C SER A 152 14.29 -2.58 -1.00
N TYR A 153 14.08 -1.26 -1.06
CA TYR A 153 14.23 -0.47 -2.29
C TYR A 153 15.67 -0.52 -2.86
N SER A 154 16.67 -0.97 -2.09
CA SER A 154 18.03 -1.18 -2.60
C SER A 154 18.09 -2.35 -3.58
N LYS A 155 17.24 -3.37 -3.39
CA LYS A 155 17.12 -4.53 -4.28
C LYS A 155 16.13 -4.25 -5.42
N THR A 156 14.97 -3.71 -5.10
CA THR A 156 13.87 -3.50 -6.07
C THR A 156 13.99 -2.21 -6.89
N GLY A 157 14.85 -1.27 -6.47
CA GLY A 157 15.05 0.00 -7.18
C GLY A 157 13.89 1.00 -7.08
N LEU A 158 12.89 0.76 -6.23
CA LEU A 158 11.72 1.63 -6.04
C LEU A 158 12.10 3.03 -5.51
N CYS A 159 11.24 4.03 -5.74
CA CYS A 159 11.33 5.28 -5.01
C CYS A 159 10.78 5.12 -3.59
N GLN A 160 11.22 5.96 -2.66
CA GLN A 160 10.82 5.85 -1.25
C GLN A 160 9.30 5.96 -1.07
N LYS A 161 8.62 6.83 -1.83
CA LYS A 161 7.15 6.96 -1.80
C LYS A 161 6.44 5.68 -2.25
N SER A 162 6.88 5.06 -3.34
CA SER A 162 6.29 3.78 -3.80
C SER A 162 6.58 2.66 -2.83
N HIS A 163 7.78 2.62 -2.24
CA HIS A 163 8.12 1.61 -1.23
C HIS A 163 7.30 1.77 0.06
N LEU A 164 7.01 3.02 0.48
CA LEU A 164 6.10 3.26 1.60
C LEU A 164 4.68 2.77 1.28
N ARG A 165 4.17 3.06 0.08
CA ARG A 165 2.86 2.55 -0.38
C ARG A 165 2.82 1.02 -0.41
N LEU A 166 3.90 0.40 -0.88
CA LEU A 166 4.04 -1.06 -0.88
C LEU A 166 3.94 -1.62 0.54
N LYS A 167 4.66 -1.04 1.51
CA LYS A 167 4.60 -1.48 2.91
C LYS A 167 3.18 -1.41 3.47
N VAL A 168 2.52 -0.27 3.28
CA VAL A 168 1.12 -0.07 3.72
C VAL A 168 0.20 -1.10 3.06
N ALA A 169 0.33 -1.32 1.75
CA ALA A 169 -0.50 -2.31 1.04
C ALA A 169 -0.25 -3.75 1.52
N VAL A 170 1.00 -4.10 1.84
CA VAL A 170 1.34 -5.43 2.38
C VAL A 170 0.80 -5.60 3.80
N GLU A 171 0.92 -4.60 4.66
CA GLU A 171 0.36 -4.60 6.02
C GLU A 171 -1.17 -4.77 5.95
N GLN A 172 -1.84 -3.95 5.14
CA GLN A 172 -3.29 -4.07 4.90
C GLN A 172 -3.68 -5.46 4.36
N ALA A 173 -2.89 -6.02 3.44
CA ALA A 173 -3.18 -7.35 2.90
C ALA A 173 -3.00 -8.47 3.94
N ARG A 174 -2.08 -8.31 4.89
CA ARG A 174 -1.91 -9.23 6.03
C ARG A 174 -3.08 -9.10 7.01
N ASP A 175 -3.48 -7.87 7.34
CA ASP A 175 -4.61 -7.61 8.24
C ASP A 175 -5.92 -8.15 7.66
N CYS A 176 -6.10 -8.06 6.34
CA CYS A 176 -7.25 -8.64 5.64
C CYS A 176 -7.16 -10.16 5.42
N GLY A 177 -6.03 -10.80 5.77
CA GLY A 177 -5.81 -12.23 5.54
C GLY A 177 -5.64 -12.64 4.07
N LEU A 178 -5.36 -11.69 3.16
CA LEU A 178 -5.10 -11.96 1.75
C LEU A 178 -3.66 -12.47 1.51
N LEU A 179 -2.73 -12.09 2.37
CA LEU A 179 -1.35 -12.59 2.37
C LEU A 179 -1.08 -13.40 3.63
N THR A 180 -0.54 -14.60 3.43
CA THR A 180 -0.06 -15.44 4.52
C THR A 180 1.28 -14.94 5.05
N TYR A 181 1.47 -15.03 6.36
CA TYR A 181 2.73 -14.71 7.03
C TYR A 181 2.83 -15.50 8.34
N ASP A 182 4.06 -15.64 8.84
CA ASP A 182 4.32 -16.39 10.07
C ASP A 182 3.98 -15.54 11.29
N VAL A 183 3.10 -16.06 12.15
CA VAL A 183 2.74 -15.45 13.43
C VAL A 183 3.44 -16.20 14.55
N PRO A 184 4.27 -15.52 15.37
CA PRO A 184 4.90 -16.19 16.51
C PRO A 184 3.85 -16.54 17.56
N PHE A 185 3.97 -17.74 18.14
CA PHE A 185 3.18 -18.11 19.30
C PHE A 185 3.62 -17.29 20.51
N ARG A 186 2.64 -16.81 21.29
CA ARG A 186 2.88 -16.13 22.56
C ARG A 186 2.43 -17.04 23.69
N GLU A 187 3.37 -17.45 24.52
CA GLU A 187 3.09 -18.18 25.75
C GLU A 187 2.68 -17.20 26.86
N TYR A 188 1.68 -17.59 27.64
CA TYR A 188 1.19 -16.82 28.78
C TYR A 188 1.32 -17.64 30.05
N ASP A 189 1.83 -17.03 31.12
CA ASP A 189 1.82 -17.64 32.45
C ASP A 189 0.47 -17.34 33.12
N TYR A 190 -0.40 -18.35 33.17
CA TYR A 190 -1.73 -18.22 33.76
C TYR A 190 -1.70 -18.06 35.29
N SER A 191 -0.58 -18.36 35.97
CA SER A 191 -0.45 -18.18 37.41
C SER A 191 -0.47 -16.70 37.83
N GLU A 192 -0.08 -15.79 36.93
CA GLU A 192 -0.17 -14.34 37.12
C GLU A 192 -1.61 -13.84 37.18
N TYR A 193 -2.53 -14.49 36.45
CA TYR A 193 -3.93 -14.07 36.37
C TYR A 193 -4.81 -14.65 37.48
N TYR A 194 -4.64 -15.93 37.80
CA TYR A 194 -5.47 -16.64 38.78
C TYR A 194 -4.86 -16.67 40.20
N GLY A 195 -3.62 -16.21 40.36
CA GLY A 195 -2.85 -16.35 41.59
C GLY A 195 -2.31 -17.77 41.78
N LYS A 196 -1.22 -17.92 42.54
CA LYS A 196 -0.77 -19.25 42.99
C LYS A 196 -1.83 -19.80 43.95
N GLN A 197 -2.44 -20.92 43.59
CA GLN A 197 -3.23 -21.69 44.56
C GLN A 197 -2.28 -22.09 45.69
N GLU A 198 -2.60 -21.73 46.93
CA GLU A 198 -1.85 -22.17 48.09
C GLU A 198 -1.94 -23.70 48.13
N GLU A 199 -0.80 -24.39 47.95
CA GLU A 199 -0.79 -25.83 48.14
C GLU A 199 -1.19 -26.13 49.58
N PRO A 200 -2.21 -26.98 49.82
CA PRO A 200 -2.66 -27.28 51.16
C PRO A 200 -1.50 -27.87 51.96
N ILE A 201 -1.19 -27.24 53.09
CA ILE A 201 -0.14 -27.66 54.02
C ILE A 201 -0.42 -29.12 54.38
N GLN A 202 0.36 -30.05 53.83
CA GLN A 202 0.30 -31.44 54.23
C GLN A 202 0.81 -31.54 55.66
N LEU A 203 -0.11 -31.63 56.62
CA LEU A 203 0.16 -32.01 58.00
C LEU A 203 0.77 -33.42 57.97
N LYS A 204 2.10 -33.50 57.99
CA LYS A 204 2.83 -34.74 58.23
C LYS A 204 2.50 -35.21 59.65
N SER A 205 1.71 -36.28 59.73
CA SER A 205 1.40 -37.07 60.92
C SER A 205 2.63 -37.75 61.50
#